data_AF-A0AB35BC43-F1
#
_entry.id   AF-A0AB35BC43-F1
#
_cell.length_a   1.000
_cell.length_b   1.000
_cell.length_c   1.000
_cell.angle_alpha   90.00
_cell.angle_beta   90.00
_cell.angle_gamma   90.00
#
_symmetry.space_group_name_H-M   'P 1'
#
loop_
_entity.id
_entity.type
_entity.pdbx_description
1 polymer ?
#
loop_
_entity_poly.entity_id
_entity_poly.type
_entity_poly.pdbx_seq_one_letter_code
_entity_poly.pdbx_strand_id
1 'polypeptide(L)'
;MTDKAATGTRDRILDALERLLLERGLSQITLEAVAAEAGVSKGGLLYHFRSKDALLAGMVRRLGERSDQQLAEAGTSVSEWYLQTVDANTTNELALFQSTIAALRSVDGQPGEIQQAVIDMMRSWDEGLRAEFDDPVQAEIVRLVGDGIYLAALLGLPQPDPELYRKVVDRLLGREGHAEPA
;
A
#
# COMPACT_ATOMS: atom_id res chain seq x y z
N MET A 1 -7.23 13.88 -26.58
CA MET A 1 -6.12 14.43 -25.76
C MET A 1 -6.68 14.66 -24.38
N THR A 2 -6.54 13.68 -23.49
CA THR A 2 -7.01 13.77 -22.10
C THR A 2 -6.05 14.65 -21.31
N ASP A 3 -6.63 15.68 -20.68
CA ASP A 3 -5.93 16.69 -19.91
C ASP A 3 -5.35 16.04 -18.65
N LYS A 4 -4.01 15.95 -18.57
CA LYS A 4 -3.29 15.49 -17.39
C LYS A 4 -3.42 16.60 -16.36
N ALA A 5 -4.45 16.51 -15.50
CA ALA A 5 -4.74 17.48 -14.45
C ALA A 5 -3.44 17.99 -13.82
N ALA A 6 -3.25 19.31 -13.81
CA ALA A 6 -2.05 19.95 -13.29
C ALA A 6 -1.78 19.43 -11.87
N THR A 7 -0.76 18.57 -11.75
CA THR A 7 -0.42 17.85 -10.52
C THR A 7 -0.12 18.88 -9.42
N GLY A 8 -0.91 18.89 -8.35
CA GLY A 8 -0.85 19.93 -7.32
C GLY A 8 0.52 19.96 -6.63
N THR A 9 0.86 21.07 -5.97
CA THR A 9 2.13 21.16 -5.21
C THR A 9 2.28 20.04 -4.18
N ARG A 10 1.18 19.61 -3.55
CA ARG A 10 1.15 18.44 -2.65
C ARG A 10 1.64 17.17 -3.34
N ASP A 11 1.13 16.89 -4.53
CA ASP A 11 1.46 15.66 -5.28
C ASP A 11 2.91 15.68 -5.76
N ARG A 12 3.41 16.84 -6.22
CA ARG A 12 4.85 16.98 -6.57
C ARG A 12 5.76 16.71 -5.38
N ILE A 13 5.36 17.11 -4.17
CA ILE A 13 6.12 16.81 -2.95
C ILE A 13 6.11 15.31 -2.65
N LEU A 14 4.96 14.64 -2.80
CA LEU A 14 4.85 13.20 -2.60
C LEU A 14 5.62 12.41 -3.69
N ASP A 15 5.56 12.83 -4.96
CA ASP A 15 6.36 12.26 -6.05
C ASP A 15 7.86 12.34 -5.78
N ALA A 16 8.32 13.50 -5.28
CA ALA A 16 9.71 13.70 -4.90
C ALA A 16 10.13 12.80 -3.72
N LEU A 17 9.27 12.66 -2.71
CA LEU A 17 9.50 11.76 -1.59
C LEU A 17 9.59 10.30 -2.05
N GLU A 18 8.61 9.83 -2.83
CA GLU A 18 8.56 8.46 -3.35
C GLU A 18 9.83 8.13 -4.15
N ARG A 19 10.25 9.04 -5.04
CA ARG A 19 11.49 8.89 -5.82
C ARG A 19 12.73 8.80 -4.93
N LEU A 20 12.88 9.72 -3.99
CA LEU A 20 14.04 9.73 -3.10
C LEU A 20 14.09 8.48 -2.22
N LEU A 21 12.94 7.96 -1.78
CA LEU A 21 12.86 6.72 -1.02
C LEU A 21 13.32 5.52 -1.84
N LEU A 22 12.86 5.40 -3.09
CA LEU A 22 13.24 4.30 -3.99
C LEU A 22 14.73 4.38 -4.37
N GLU A 23 15.28 5.58 -4.55
CA GLU A 23 16.67 5.76 -4.98
C GLU A 23 17.69 5.68 -3.84
N ARG A 24 17.36 6.24 -2.66
CA ARG A 24 18.34 6.51 -1.59
C ARG A 24 17.98 5.86 -0.25
N GLY A 25 16.76 5.34 -0.13
CA GLY A 25 16.23 4.77 1.11
C GLY A 25 15.92 5.80 2.20
N LEU A 26 15.23 5.35 3.24
CA LEU A 26 14.69 6.19 4.32
C LEU A 26 15.75 7.04 5.05
N SER A 27 16.96 6.51 5.24
CA SER A 27 18.01 7.16 6.03
C SER A 27 18.45 8.52 5.48
N GLN A 28 18.28 8.75 4.17
CA GLN A 28 18.70 9.97 3.48
C GLN A 28 17.54 10.96 3.25
N ILE A 29 16.34 10.66 3.74
CA ILE A 29 15.18 11.52 3.56
C ILE A 29 15.17 12.65 4.59
N THR A 30 15.22 13.88 4.10
CA THR A 30 15.01 15.11 4.88
C THR A 30 13.98 16.01 4.20
N LEU A 31 13.34 16.91 4.95
CA LEU A 31 12.37 17.85 4.38
C LEU A 31 13.05 18.78 3.35
N GLU A 32 14.31 19.14 3.57
CA GLU A 32 15.12 19.93 2.66
C GLU A 32 15.38 19.20 1.34
N ALA A 33 15.76 17.92 1.39
CA ALA A 33 16.00 17.11 0.21
C ALA A 33 14.72 16.96 -0.63
N VAL A 34 13.59 16.68 0.02
CA VAL A 34 12.29 16.56 -0.66
C VAL A 34 11.85 17.89 -1.25
N ALA A 35 12.01 19.02 -0.53
CA ALA A 35 11.66 20.34 -1.06
C ALA A 35 12.49 20.69 -2.31
N ALA A 36 13.80 20.40 -2.26
CA ALA A 36 14.70 20.62 -3.39
C ALA A 36 14.29 19.77 -4.61
N GLU A 37 14.05 18.47 -4.42
CA GLU A 37 13.63 17.54 -5.48
C GLU A 37 12.26 17.93 -6.07
N ALA A 38 11.31 18.37 -5.23
CA ALA A 38 9.98 18.81 -5.67
C ALA A 38 9.99 20.19 -6.35
N GLY A 39 11.10 20.93 -6.30
CA GLY A 39 11.18 22.31 -6.82
C GLY A 39 10.30 23.28 -6.04
N VAL A 40 10.25 23.15 -4.70
CA VAL A 40 9.47 24.03 -3.81
C VAL A 40 10.35 24.59 -2.70
N SER A 41 9.93 25.69 -2.08
CA SER A 41 10.60 26.17 -0.88
C SER A 41 10.29 25.29 0.33
N LYS A 42 11.17 25.28 1.34
CA LYS A 42 10.90 24.60 2.62
C LYS A 42 9.59 25.08 3.27
N GLY A 43 9.30 26.38 3.20
CA GLY A 43 8.03 26.95 3.67
C GLY A 43 6.82 26.44 2.89
N GLY A 44 6.96 26.30 1.56
CA GLY A 44 5.92 25.71 0.70
C GLY A 44 5.68 24.23 1.00
N LEU A 45 6.72 23.45 1.32
CA LEU A 45 6.57 22.07 1.78
C LEU A 45 5.86 22.02 3.13
N LEU A 46 6.31 22.82 4.11
CA LEU A 46 5.77 22.85 5.47
C LEU A 46 4.30 23.31 5.53
N TYR A 47 3.84 24.07 4.52
CA TYR A 47 2.44 24.40 4.36
C TYR A 47 1.56 23.15 4.13
N HIS A 48 2.06 22.16 3.38
CA HIS A 48 1.35 20.92 3.10
C HIS A 48 1.64 19.82 4.15
N PHE A 49 2.88 19.73 4.62
CA PHE A 49 3.33 18.67 5.54
C PHE A 49 4.17 19.27 6.66
N ARG A 50 3.60 19.35 7.86
CA ARG A 50 4.19 20.06 9.01
C ARG A 50 5.45 19.40 9.58
N SER A 51 5.68 18.12 9.25
CA SER A 51 6.80 17.32 9.73
C SER A 51 7.16 16.24 8.71
N LYS A 52 8.30 15.57 8.93
CA LYS A 52 8.69 14.38 8.15
C LYS A 52 7.67 13.24 8.33
N ASP A 53 7.12 13.10 9.53
CA ASP A 53 6.10 12.10 9.82
C ASP A 53 4.79 12.39 9.07
N ALA A 54 4.35 13.64 9.05
CA ALA A 54 3.17 14.06 8.29
C ALA A 54 3.37 13.82 6.78
N LEU A 55 4.58 14.05 6.29
CA LEU A 55 4.96 13.80 4.90
C LEU A 55 4.90 12.30 4.56
N LEU A 56 5.50 11.44 5.39
CA LEU A 56 5.46 9.98 5.21
C LEU A 56 4.03 9.43 5.37
N ALA A 57 3.26 9.93 6.34
CA ALA A 57 1.85 9.59 6.50
C ALA A 57 1.00 10.00 5.28
N GLY A 58 1.31 11.16 4.68
CA GLY A 58 0.70 11.62 3.43
C GLY A 58 0.95 10.66 2.27
N MET A 59 2.16 10.11 2.18
CA MET A 59 2.51 9.10 1.18
C MET A 59 1.77 7.78 1.40
N VAL A 60 1.67 7.29 2.65
CA VAL A 60 0.90 6.08 2.97
C VAL A 60 -0.56 6.21 2.53
N ARG A 61 -1.19 7.35 2.82
CA ARG A 61 -2.58 7.61 2.37
C ARG A 61 -2.69 7.61 0.85
N ARG A 62 -1.72 8.21 0.14
CA ARG A 62 -1.69 8.21 -1.32
C ARG A 62 -1.51 6.80 -1.90
N LEU A 63 -0.74 5.93 -1.26
CA LEU A 63 -0.62 4.53 -1.68
C LEU A 63 -1.94 3.77 -1.50
N GLY A 64 -2.66 4.01 -0.40
CA GLY A 64 -4.02 3.51 -0.21
C GLY A 64 -4.97 3.99 -1.31
N GLU A 65 -5.04 5.31 -1.54
CA GLU A 65 -5.88 5.91 -2.60
C GLU A 65 -5.56 5.35 -3.99
N ARG A 66 -4.27 5.12 -4.30
CA ARG A 66 -3.84 4.52 -5.56
C ARG A 66 -4.29 3.06 -5.66
N SER A 67 -4.19 2.30 -4.58
CA SER A 67 -4.63 0.91 -4.54
C SER A 67 -6.15 0.80 -4.72
N ASP A 68 -6.91 1.69 -4.09
CA ASP A 68 -8.37 1.79 -4.26
C ASP A 68 -8.74 2.10 -5.72
N GLN A 69 -8.02 3.04 -6.35
CA GLN A 69 -8.21 3.38 -7.76
C GLN A 69 -7.88 2.19 -8.68
N GLN A 70 -6.76 1.51 -8.44
CA GLN A 70 -6.36 0.35 -9.24
C GLN A 70 -7.35 -0.81 -9.12
N LEU A 71 -7.85 -1.07 -7.90
CA LEU A 71 -8.92 -2.04 -7.68
C LEU A 71 -10.18 -1.70 -8.48
N ALA A 72 -10.62 -0.43 -8.43
CA ALA A 72 -11.79 0.03 -9.17
C ALA A 72 -11.61 -0.08 -10.70
N GLU A 73 -10.40 0.15 -11.21
CA GLU A 73 -10.06 0.04 -12.63
C GLU A 73 -9.90 -1.41 -13.10
N ALA A 74 -9.40 -2.31 -12.23
CA ALA A 74 -9.15 -3.71 -12.56
C ALA A 74 -10.44 -4.52 -12.77
N GLY A 75 -11.56 -4.09 -12.16
CA GLY A 75 -12.84 -4.80 -12.24
C GLY A 75 -12.81 -6.20 -11.59
N THR A 76 -11.85 -6.43 -10.69
CA THR A 76 -11.70 -7.63 -9.87
C THR A 76 -12.34 -7.41 -8.51
N SER A 77 -12.56 -8.46 -7.73
CA SER A 77 -13.12 -8.33 -6.40
C SER A 77 -12.07 -7.89 -5.37
N VAL A 78 -12.51 -7.37 -4.21
CA VAL A 78 -11.59 -6.91 -3.15
C VAL A 78 -10.71 -8.06 -2.67
N SER A 79 -11.31 -9.24 -2.49
CA SER A 79 -10.62 -10.46 -2.06
C SER A 79 -9.61 -10.97 -3.08
N GLU A 80 -9.92 -10.93 -4.38
CA GLU A 80 -8.96 -11.25 -5.44
C GLU A 80 -7.77 -10.30 -5.42
N TRP A 81 -8.03 -9.00 -5.34
CA TRP A 81 -6.99 -7.97 -5.29
C TRP A 81 -6.10 -8.12 -4.05
N TYR A 82 -6.72 -8.31 -2.88
CA TYR A 82 -6.04 -8.42 -1.61
C TYR A 82 -5.17 -9.68 -1.51
N LEU A 83 -5.53 -10.75 -2.22
CA LEU A 83 -4.78 -11.99 -2.29
C LEU A 83 -3.72 -12.00 -3.40
N GLN A 84 -3.53 -10.94 -4.18
CA GLN A 84 -2.52 -10.92 -5.24
C GLN A 84 -1.11 -11.13 -4.67
N THR A 85 -0.30 -11.94 -5.34
CA THR A 85 1.12 -12.06 -5.03
C THR A 85 1.88 -10.83 -5.50
N VAL A 86 2.99 -10.52 -4.84
CA VAL A 86 3.89 -9.44 -5.27
C VAL A 86 4.37 -9.67 -6.70
N ASP A 87 4.12 -8.70 -7.56
CA ASP A 87 4.68 -8.63 -8.90
C ASP A 87 5.59 -7.39 -9.07
N ALA A 88 6.06 -7.15 -10.29
CA ALA A 88 6.93 -6.02 -10.60
C ALA A 88 6.29 -4.65 -10.29
N ASN A 89 4.96 -4.54 -10.38
CA ASN A 89 4.21 -3.33 -10.10
C ASN A 89 4.04 -3.14 -8.57
N THR A 90 3.79 -4.22 -7.83
CA THR A 90 3.72 -4.19 -6.36
C THR A 90 5.09 -3.99 -5.70
N THR A 91 6.19 -4.27 -6.41
CA THR A 91 7.56 -4.19 -5.86
C THR A 91 7.92 -2.77 -5.38
N ASN A 92 7.59 -1.74 -6.15
CA ASN A 92 7.88 -0.35 -5.76
C ASN A 92 7.03 0.10 -4.57
N GLU A 93 5.74 -0.23 -4.57
CA GLU A 93 4.84 0.11 -3.47
C GLU A 93 5.21 -0.62 -2.19
N LEU A 94 5.61 -1.89 -2.30
CA LEU A 94 6.17 -2.67 -1.20
C LEU A 94 7.44 -2.02 -0.64
N ALA A 95 8.35 -1.53 -1.49
CA ALA A 95 9.57 -0.85 -1.04
C ALA A 95 9.26 0.48 -0.30
N LEU A 96 8.26 1.23 -0.77
CA LEU A 96 7.76 2.43 -0.09
C LEU A 96 7.09 2.08 1.26
N PHE A 97 6.35 0.97 1.31
CA PHE A 97 5.77 0.46 2.54
C PHE A 97 6.83 -0.02 3.54
N GLN A 98 7.84 -0.75 3.09
CA GLN A 98 9.00 -1.14 3.92
C GLN A 98 9.67 0.08 4.54
N SER A 99 9.85 1.15 3.76
CA SER A 99 10.39 2.41 4.26
C SER A 99 9.51 3.05 5.33
N THR A 100 8.19 2.97 5.17
CA THR A 100 7.22 3.43 6.17
C THR A 100 7.33 2.63 7.47
N ILE A 101 7.35 1.30 7.40
CA ILE A 101 7.48 0.42 8.57
C ILE A 101 8.82 0.63 9.28
N ALA A 102 9.90 0.87 8.54
CA ALA A 102 11.19 1.23 9.12
C ALA A 102 11.12 2.58 9.87
N ALA A 103 10.36 3.55 9.36
CA ALA A 103 10.13 4.83 10.03
C ALA A 103 9.30 4.67 11.32
N LEU A 104 8.31 3.77 11.35
CA LEU A 104 7.54 3.49 12.57
C LEU A 104 8.40 3.00 13.75
N ARG A 105 9.56 2.40 13.47
CA ARG A 105 10.48 1.88 14.49
C ARG A 105 11.37 2.98 15.10
N SER A 106 11.33 4.22 14.59
CA SER A 106 12.05 5.33 15.21
C SER A 106 11.35 5.79 16.49
N VAL A 107 12.15 6.00 17.53
CA VAL A 107 11.73 6.04 18.93
C VAL A 107 11.09 7.39 19.28
N ASP A 108 9.80 7.55 19.02
CA ASP A 108 8.96 8.52 19.73
C ASP A 108 7.63 7.85 20.10
N GLY A 109 7.45 7.56 21.39
CA GLY A 109 6.44 6.66 21.95
C GLY A 109 4.97 7.14 21.93
N GLN A 110 4.56 7.87 20.89
CA GLN A 110 3.15 8.14 20.57
C GLN A 110 2.81 7.48 19.24
N PRO A 111 1.55 7.05 18.99
CA PRO A 111 1.17 6.65 17.64
C PRO A 111 1.41 7.79 16.67
N GLY A 112 2.52 7.72 15.95
CA GLY A 112 2.89 8.74 14.97
C GLY A 112 1.85 8.79 13.86
N GLU A 113 1.76 9.92 13.15
CA GLU A 113 0.82 10.09 12.03
C GLU A 113 0.94 8.97 10.99
N ILE A 114 2.14 8.41 10.85
CA ILE A 114 2.43 7.26 9.98
C ILE A 114 1.68 6.02 10.47
N GLN A 115 1.71 5.71 11.77
CA GLN A 115 1.06 4.52 12.32
C GLN A 115 -0.44 4.60 12.08
N GLN A 116 -1.02 5.78 12.32
CA GLN A 116 -2.44 6.01 12.08
C GLN A 116 -2.79 5.83 10.60
N ALA A 117 -1.98 6.37 9.68
CA ALA A 117 -2.20 6.19 8.24
C ALA A 117 -2.16 4.72 7.81
N VAL A 118 -1.24 3.91 8.37
CA VAL A 118 -1.18 2.47 8.10
C VAL A 118 -2.41 1.75 8.67
N ILE A 119 -2.82 2.06 9.91
CA ILE A 119 -4.02 1.48 10.53
C ILE A 119 -5.27 1.80 9.71
N ASP A 120 -5.41 3.05 9.25
CA ASP A 120 -6.57 3.48 8.47
C ASP A 120 -6.61 2.75 7.13
N MET A 121 -5.47 2.58 6.46
CA MET A 121 -5.39 1.79 5.22
C MET A 121 -5.72 0.31 5.47
N MET A 122 -5.17 -0.33 6.51
CA MET A 122 -5.49 -1.74 6.77
C MET A 122 -6.97 -1.92 7.15
N ARG A 123 -7.59 -0.92 7.80
CA ARG A 123 -9.01 -0.94 8.12
C ARG A 123 -9.88 -0.83 6.87
N SER A 124 -9.53 -0.01 5.89
CA SER A 124 -10.32 0.10 4.65
C SER A 124 -10.40 -1.22 3.89
N TRP A 125 -9.29 -1.99 3.86
CA TRP A 125 -9.27 -3.34 3.31
C TRP A 125 -10.17 -4.32 4.08
N ASP A 126 -10.12 -4.33 5.42
CA ASP A 126 -11.00 -5.17 6.27
C ASP A 126 -12.48 -4.85 6.04
N GLU A 127 -12.84 -3.58 5.93
CA GLU A 127 -14.21 -3.15 5.60
C GLU A 127 -14.65 -3.63 4.22
N GLY A 128 -13.78 -3.51 3.21
CA GLY A 128 -14.05 -3.99 1.85
C GLY A 128 -14.24 -5.51 1.79
N LEU A 129 -13.37 -6.27 2.47
CA LEU A 129 -13.47 -7.73 2.54
C LEU A 129 -14.77 -8.17 3.24
N ARG A 130 -15.11 -7.57 4.39
CA ARG A 130 -16.34 -7.91 5.12
C ARG A 130 -17.61 -7.58 4.34
N ALA A 131 -17.56 -6.62 3.43
CA ALA A 131 -18.70 -6.31 2.55
C ALA A 131 -18.88 -7.35 1.43
N GLU A 132 -17.85 -8.14 1.12
CA GLU A 132 -17.86 -9.10 0.01
C GLU A 132 -18.38 -10.49 0.41
N PHE A 133 -18.28 -10.85 1.70
CA PHE A 133 -18.65 -12.18 2.20
C PHE A 133 -19.82 -12.11 3.20
N ASP A 134 -20.81 -12.98 3.01
CA ASP A 134 -21.90 -13.17 3.98
C ASP A 134 -21.40 -13.83 5.29
N ASP A 135 -20.44 -14.75 5.18
CA ASP A 135 -19.83 -15.41 6.32
C ASP A 135 -18.62 -14.60 6.84
N PRO A 136 -18.70 -14.00 8.05
CA PRO A 136 -17.59 -13.23 8.60
C PRO A 136 -16.35 -14.07 8.86
N VAL A 137 -16.49 -15.39 9.06
CA VAL A 137 -15.33 -16.30 9.21
C VAL A 137 -14.57 -16.40 7.90
N GLN A 138 -15.28 -16.42 6.76
CA GLN A 138 -14.64 -16.47 5.45
C GLN A 138 -13.87 -15.19 5.15
N ALA A 139 -14.46 -14.02 5.42
CA ALA A 139 -13.76 -12.74 5.31
C ALA A 139 -12.49 -12.71 6.16
N GLU A 140 -12.56 -13.21 7.40
CA GLU A 140 -11.42 -13.25 8.31
C GLU A 140 -10.32 -14.19 7.84
N ILE A 141 -10.66 -15.36 7.28
CA ILE A 141 -9.67 -16.27 6.68
C ILE A 141 -8.96 -15.60 5.50
N VAL A 142 -9.69 -14.96 4.59
CA VAL A 142 -9.11 -14.23 3.46
C VAL A 142 -8.17 -13.13 3.95
N ARG A 143 -8.61 -12.35 4.94
CA ARG A 143 -7.83 -11.27 5.56
C ARG A 143 -6.52 -11.81 6.15
N LEU A 144 -6.58 -12.87 6.96
CA LEU A 144 -5.40 -13.48 7.59
C LEU A 144 -4.42 -14.08 6.58
N VAL A 145 -4.92 -14.66 5.48
CA VAL A 145 -4.07 -15.18 4.40
C VAL A 145 -3.37 -14.03 3.67
N GLY A 146 -4.10 -12.99 3.29
CA GLY A 146 -3.52 -11.80 2.63
C GLY A 146 -2.47 -11.10 3.52
N ASP A 147 -2.77 -10.92 4.80
CA ASP A 147 -1.81 -10.40 5.80
C ASP A 147 -0.51 -11.24 5.84
N GLY A 148 -0.65 -12.57 5.79
CA GLY A 148 0.49 -13.49 5.78
C GLY A 148 1.39 -13.36 4.55
N ILE A 149 0.78 -13.22 3.37
CA ILE A 149 1.49 -12.97 2.11
C ILE A 149 2.19 -11.62 2.14
N TYR A 150 1.49 -10.59 2.59
CA TYR A 150 2.04 -9.25 2.72
C TYR A 150 3.21 -9.21 3.71
N LEU A 151 3.08 -9.87 4.87
CA LEU A 151 4.17 -9.97 5.85
C LEU A 151 5.37 -10.73 5.30
N ALA A 152 5.14 -11.85 4.59
CA ALA A 152 6.20 -12.60 3.95
C ALA A 152 6.97 -11.74 2.94
N ALA A 153 6.24 -10.98 2.12
CA ALA A 153 6.82 -10.03 1.18
C ALA A 153 7.63 -8.93 1.87
N LEU A 154 7.06 -8.34 2.92
CA LEU A 154 7.68 -7.28 3.72
C LEU A 154 9.02 -7.72 4.31
N LEU A 155 9.10 -8.96 4.79
CA LEU A 155 10.29 -9.54 5.45
C LEU A 155 11.26 -10.21 4.46
N GLY A 156 10.95 -10.26 3.17
CA GLY A 156 11.74 -10.98 2.17
C GLY A 156 11.74 -12.51 2.39
N LEU A 157 10.68 -13.05 3.00
CA LEU A 157 10.50 -14.49 3.14
C LEU A 157 10.11 -15.11 1.79
N PRO A 158 10.41 -16.41 1.58
CA PRO A 158 9.99 -17.12 0.38
C PRO A 158 8.49 -16.99 0.16
N GLN A 159 8.10 -16.54 -1.03
CA GLN A 159 6.70 -16.52 -1.45
C GLN A 159 6.24 -17.95 -1.79
N PRO A 160 4.95 -18.25 -1.63
CA PRO A 160 4.43 -19.55 -2.01
C PRO A 160 4.61 -19.79 -3.51
N ASP A 161 4.68 -21.06 -3.89
CA ASP A 161 4.66 -21.45 -5.30
C ASP A 161 3.41 -20.87 -5.99
N PRO A 162 3.53 -20.16 -7.13
CA PRO A 162 2.41 -19.46 -7.74
C PRO A 162 1.26 -20.38 -8.17
N GLU A 163 1.55 -21.59 -8.65
CA GLU A 163 0.51 -22.54 -9.06
C GLU A 163 -0.26 -23.09 -7.86
N LEU A 164 0.47 -23.43 -6.79
CA LEU A 164 -0.14 -23.87 -5.54
C LEU A 164 -0.96 -22.75 -4.91
N TYR A 165 -0.43 -21.53 -4.88
CA TYR A 165 -1.10 -20.39 -4.28
C TYR A 165 -2.38 -20.02 -5.04
N ARG A 166 -2.39 -20.10 -6.37
CA ARG A 166 -3.62 -19.95 -7.14
C ARG A 166 -4.70 -20.95 -6.71
N LYS A 167 -4.35 -22.21 -6.47
CA LYS A 167 -5.30 -23.22 -5.94
C LYS A 167 -5.79 -22.87 -4.53
N VAL A 168 -4.92 -22.31 -3.68
CA VAL A 168 -5.32 -21.80 -2.36
C VAL A 168 -6.35 -20.68 -2.51
N VAL A 169 -6.10 -19.71 -3.39
CA VAL A 169 -7.06 -18.62 -3.66
C VAL A 169 -8.37 -19.17 -4.22
N ASP A 170 -8.34 -20.08 -5.19
CA ASP A 170 -9.54 -20.71 -5.75
C ASP A 170 -10.37 -21.43 -4.67
N ARG A 171 -9.71 -22.12 -3.72
CA ARG A 171 -10.33 -22.75 -2.55
C ARG A 171 -10.97 -21.72 -1.62
N LEU A 172 -10.23 -20.67 -1.28
CA LEU A 172 -10.67 -19.61 -0.38
C LEU A 172 -11.84 -18.81 -0.94
N LEU A 173 -11.94 -18.68 -2.26
CA LEU A 173 -13.03 -17.95 -2.90
C LEU A 173 -14.19 -18.86 -3.34
N GLY A 174 -14.14 -20.16 -3.00
CA GLY A 174 -15.21 -21.12 -3.30
C GLY A 174 -15.37 -21.44 -4.79
N ARG A 175 -14.32 -21.28 -5.60
CA ARG A 175 -14.37 -21.37 -7.08
C ARG A 175 -14.13 -22.76 -7.64
N GLU A 176 -13.85 -23.74 -6.78
CA GLU A 176 -13.53 -25.11 -7.21
C GLU A 176 -14.71 -25.90 -7.77
N GLY A 177 -15.92 -25.32 -7.81
CA GLY A 177 -17.15 -25.99 -8.24
C GLY A 177 -17.54 -25.88 -9.71
N HIS A 178 -16.70 -25.34 -10.61
CA HIS A 178 -17.01 -25.22 -12.05
C HIS A 178 -16.06 -26.03 -12.94
N ALA A 179 -15.65 -27.22 -12.48
CA ALA A 179 -15.18 -28.23 -13.42
C ALA A 179 -16.39 -28.70 -14.27
N GLU A 180 -16.35 -28.41 -15.57
CA GLU A 180 -17.29 -28.91 -16.58
C GLU A 180 -17.57 -30.41 -16.37
N PRO A 181 -18.84 -30.87 -16.39
CA PRO A 181 -19.13 -32.29 -16.45
C PRO A 181 -18.64 -32.85 -17.80
N ALA A 182 -17.88 -33.94 -17.72
CA ALA A 182 -17.38 -34.71 -18.85
C ALA A 182 -18.50 -35.31 -19.72
#